data_AF-A0A6C0ATW9-F1
#
_entry.id   AF-A0A6C0ATW9-F1
#
_cell.length_a   1.000
_cell.length_b   1.000
_cell.length_c   1.000
_cell.angle_alpha   90.00
_cell.angle_beta   90.00
_cell.angle_gamma   90.00
#
_symmetry.space_group_name_H-M   'P 1'
#
loop_
_entity.id
_entity.type
_entity.pdbx_description
1 polymer ?
#
loop_
_entity_poly.entity_id
_entity_poly.type
_entity_poly.pdbx_seq_one_letter_code
_entity_poly.pdbx_strand_id
1 'polypeptide(L)'
;MKYYQWIFLILAIILMLYVHFQIETKRRVSLYGGWDTKEGFAIPGFGNTQEGEVKKMKSNEPVKMANLSKDFTNEPLKEYIIKGAYNCAVSGNYVNSDAIRYVLERGCRFLDFEVLYIDSKPMVSYTLDKEYEMIETDNSLLLDDALSAAISTGFSQNSPNPNDPLFIHLRVKSKDKSIYKDIGKSVDFVLKDYLYKEQVTGETKMNDVMRKVVLLLDTRIDTNYKEFSRCEVSDHTCYDVSDYVNITSGTSTLSIKQYSEVLNEQSIDLSQGDNCDYCTNVNKYRMAVPDTVQGTSNPELKELFIDHGIQIVPLQFYQTDKYLEQYEEFFNEHKSAFVPLSHAISYYTKTVM
;
A
#
# COMPACT_ATOMS: atom_id res chain seq x y z
N MET A 1 15.42 -25.50 51.99
CA MET A 1 15.62 -24.10 51.50
C MET A 1 16.84 -23.90 50.61
N LYS A 2 17.96 -24.62 50.78
CA LYS A 2 19.18 -24.36 49.97
C LYS A 2 19.12 -24.84 48.51
N TYR A 3 18.38 -25.91 48.20
CA TYR A 3 18.38 -26.53 46.86
C TYR A 3 17.69 -25.67 45.77
N TYR A 4 16.55 -25.04 46.08
CA TYR A 4 15.82 -24.18 45.12
C TYR A 4 16.60 -22.93 44.73
N GLN A 5 17.46 -22.41 45.62
CA GLN A 5 18.33 -21.26 45.31
C GLN A 5 19.37 -21.62 44.24
N TRP A 6 19.93 -22.83 44.29
CA TRP A 6 20.87 -23.32 43.26
C TRP A 6 20.19 -23.53 41.91
N ILE A 7 18.96 -24.04 41.88
CA ILE A 7 18.19 -24.21 40.65
C ILE A 7 17.89 -22.85 40.00
N PHE A 8 17.46 -21.86 40.78
CA PHE A 8 17.20 -20.51 40.27
C PHE A 8 18.46 -19.84 39.71
N LEU A 9 19.60 -20.05 40.36
CA LEU A 9 20.88 -19.50 39.91
C LEU A 9 21.32 -20.14 38.58
N ILE A 10 21.12 -21.46 38.43
CA ILE A 10 21.40 -22.16 37.17
C ILE A 10 20.48 -21.69 36.05
N LEU A 11 19.18 -21.53 36.31
CA LEU A 11 18.22 -21.02 35.32
C LEU A 11 18.55 -19.58 34.90
N ALA A 12 18.94 -18.72 35.84
CA ALA A 12 19.35 -17.35 35.54
C ALA A 12 20.61 -17.30 34.66
N ILE A 13 21.58 -18.18 34.92
CA ILE A 13 22.79 -18.30 34.10
C ILE A 13 22.46 -18.79 32.69
N ILE A 14 21.60 -19.80 32.55
CA ILE A 14 21.15 -20.30 31.23
C ILE A 14 20.44 -19.19 30.45
N LEU A 15 19.58 -18.41 31.12
CA LEU A 15 18.85 -17.31 30.49
C LEU A 15 19.79 -16.18 30.07
N MET A 16 20.79 -15.83 30.89
CA MET A 16 21.83 -14.87 30.52
C MET A 16 22.69 -15.36 29.35
N LEU A 17 23.08 -16.64 29.32
CA LEU A 17 23.82 -17.23 28.21
C LEU A 17 22.99 -17.27 26.93
N TYR A 18 21.69 -17.54 27.03
CA TYR A 18 20.76 -17.49 25.89
C TYR A 18 20.61 -16.07 25.33
N VAL A 19 20.43 -15.08 26.21
CA VAL A 19 20.36 -13.66 25.82
C VAL A 19 21.69 -13.21 25.21
N HIS A 20 22.81 -13.59 25.79
CA HIS A 20 24.13 -13.28 25.24
C HIS A 20 24.36 -13.94 23.87
N PHE A 21 23.94 -15.20 23.71
CA PHE A 21 23.97 -15.90 22.42
C PHE A 21 23.09 -15.22 21.38
N GLN A 22 21.87 -14.81 21.73
CA GLN A 22 20.96 -14.02 20.88
C GLN A 22 21.57 -12.68 20.45
N ILE A 23 22.26 -12.00 21.37
CA ILE A 23 22.96 -10.74 21.06
C ILE A 23 24.15 -11.00 20.13
N GLU A 24 24.96 -12.02 20.39
CA GLU A 24 26.12 -12.39 19.56
C GLU A 24 25.71 -12.91 18.17
N THR A 25 24.57 -13.60 18.02
CA THR A 25 24.05 -14.00 16.71
C THR A 25 23.52 -12.79 15.94
N LYS A 26 22.76 -11.89 16.58
CA LYS A 26 22.35 -10.61 15.96
C LYS A 26 23.58 -9.77 15.57
N ARG A 27 24.62 -9.74 16.41
CA ARG A 27 25.88 -9.02 16.13
C ARG A 27 26.67 -9.68 15.01
N ARG A 28 26.71 -11.01 14.92
CA ARG A 28 27.37 -11.74 13.81
C ARG A 28 26.62 -11.61 12.50
N VAL A 29 25.29 -11.59 12.50
CA VAL A 29 24.49 -11.28 11.30
C VAL A 29 24.71 -9.83 10.86
N SER A 30 24.83 -8.90 11.81
CA SER A 30 25.16 -7.49 11.52
C SER A 30 26.60 -7.28 11.01
N LEU A 31 27.57 -8.06 11.50
CA LEU A 31 29.00 -7.91 11.15
C LEU A 31 29.44 -8.78 9.96
N TYR A 32 28.77 -9.92 9.71
CA TYR A 32 29.18 -10.94 8.73
C TYR A 32 28.02 -11.41 7.84
N GLY A 33 26.91 -10.67 7.76
CA GLY A 33 25.79 -10.95 6.86
C GLY A 33 26.27 -11.20 5.42
N GLY A 34 26.15 -12.46 5.02
CA GLY A 34 26.43 -13.08 3.73
C GLY A 34 26.91 -12.20 2.58
N TRP A 35 28.17 -12.39 2.20
CA TRP A 35 28.66 -12.09 0.86
C TRP A 35 28.10 -13.14 -0.09
N ASP A 36 27.00 -12.83 -0.78
CA ASP A 36 26.66 -13.51 -2.02
C ASP A 36 27.07 -12.62 -3.19
N THR A 37 28.00 -13.14 -3.98
CA THR A 37 28.72 -12.42 -5.03
C THR A 37 27.85 -12.25 -6.26
N LYS A 38 27.30 -11.05 -6.45
CA LYS A 38 27.14 -10.42 -7.76
C LYS A 38 27.70 -9.01 -7.68
N GLU A 39 28.66 -8.73 -8.56
CA GLU A 39 29.49 -7.53 -8.58
C GLU A 39 28.64 -6.24 -8.59
N GLY A 40 28.73 -5.49 -7.51
CA GLY A 40 28.24 -4.14 -7.37
C GLY A 40 28.90 -3.52 -6.15
N PHE A 41 29.63 -2.42 -6.34
CA PHE A 41 30.46 -1.79 -5.33
C PHE A 41 29.59 -1.20 -4.20
N ALA A 42 29.27 -1.98 -3.17
CA ALA A 42 28.55 -1.52 -1.98
C ALA A 42 29.54 -1.24 -0.84
N ILE A 43 29.76 0.04 -0.55
CA ILE A 43 30.52 0.48 0.63
C ILE A 43 29.66 0.21 1.88
N PRO A 44 30.16 -0.52 2.90
CA PRO A 44 29.43 -0.73 4.15
C PRO A 44 29.05 0.61 4.79
N GLY A 45 27.74 0.85 4.98
CA GLY A 45 27.20 2.10 5.53
C GLY A 45 26.53 3.04 4.51
N PHE A 46 26.69 2.82 3.20
CA PHE A 46 26.09 3.70 2.17
C PHE A 46 24.61 3.39 1.86
N GLY A 47 23.98 2.48 2.61
CA GLY A 47 22.63 1.98 2.34
C GLY A 47 21.76 1.75 3.57
N ASN A 48 22.19 2.19 4.74
CA ASN A 48 21.39 2.18 5.97
C ASN A 48 20.93 3.60 6.34
N THR A 49 21.01 4.53 5.38
CA THR A 49 20.41 5.87 5.51
C THR A 49 19.09 5.87 4.75
N GLN A 50 18.17 6.75 5.16
CA GLN A 50 16.90 6.95 4.48
C GLN A 50 17.06 7.18 2.96
N GLU A 51 18.00 8.05 2.55
CA GLU A 51 18.31 8.29 1.14
C GLU A 51 18.91 7.07 0.43
N GLY A 52 19.76 6.32 1.14
CA GLY A 52 20.41 5.12 0.61
C GLY A 52 19.41 4.00 0.34
N GLU A 53 18.39 3.84 1.18
CA GLU A 53 17.30 2.89 0.96
C GLU A 53 16.45 3.26 -0.25
N VAL A 54 16.03 4.53 -0.38
CA VAL A 54 15.29 4.99 -1.57
C VAL A 54 16.11 4.76 -2.85
N LYS A 55 17.42 5.00 -2.80
CA LYS A 55 18.30 4.74 -3.94
C LYS A 55 18.34 3.25 -4.33
N LYS A 56 18.25 2.32 -3.37
CA LYS A 56 18.18 0.87 -3.63
C LYS A 56 16.85 0.46 -4.25
N MET A 57 15.76 1.15 -3.94
CA MET A 57 14.45 0.88 -4.56
C MET A 57 14.43 1.21 -6.05
N LYS A 58 15.29 2.14 -6.51
CA LYS A 58 15.24 2.67 -7.88
C LYS A 58 15.49 1.57 -8.90
N SER A 59 14.46 1.29 -9.69
CA SER A 59 14.51 0.40 -10.83
C SER A 59 15.15 1.08 -12.04
N ASN A 60 15.94 0.31 -12.80
CA ASN A 60 16.49 0.73 -14.09
C ASN A 60 15.49 0.50 -15.24
N GLU A 61 14.37 -0.16 -14.99
CA GLU A 61 13.35 -0.43 -16.00
C GLU A 61 12.75 0.89 -16.52
N PRO A 62 12.68 1.11 -17.84
CA PRO A 62 12.09 2.32 -18.38
C PRO A 62 10.59 2.39 -18.05
N VAL A 63 10.11 3.59 -17.72
CA VAL A 63 8.67 3.85 -17.55
C VAL A 63 8.09 4.22 -18.91
N LYS A 64 7.20 3.36 -19.45
CA LYS A 64 6.54 3.55 -20.76
C LYS A 64 5.08 4.01 -20.65
N MET A 65 4.59 4.15 -19.42
CA MET A 65 3.19 4.50 -19.16
C MET A 65 2.87 5.96 -19.52
N ALA A 66 1.60 6.20 -19.80
CA ALA A 66 1.02 7.51 -20.00
C ALA A 66 -0.37 7.55 -19.34
N ASN A 67 -1.04 8.71 -19.45
CA ASN A 67 -2.44 8.85 -19.05
C ASN A 67 -3.33 7.81 -19.74
N LEU A 68 -4.36 7.35 -19.05
CA LEU A 68 -5.39 6.48 -19.61
C LEU A 68 -6.02 7.10 -20.86
N SER A 69 -6.16 6.30 -21.93
CA SER A 69 -6.84 6.75 -23.15
C SER A 69 -8.30 7.05 -22.84
N LYS A 70 -8.86 8.07 -23.48
CA LYS A 70 -10.27 8.46 -23.33
C LYS A 70 -11.24 7.33 -23.68
N ASP A 71 -10.85 6.46 -24.59
CA ASP A 71 -11.67 5.30 -25.02
C ASP A 71 -11.93 4.34 -23.85
N PHE A 72 -11.02 4.29 -22.86
CA PHE A 72 -11.13 3.49 -21.65
C PHE A 72 -11.56 4.31 -20.43
N THR A 73 -12.28 5.42 -20.59
CA THR A 73 -12.75 6.20 -19.41
C THR A 73 -14.23 5.96 -19.08
N ASN A 74 -14.96 5.27 -19.96
CA ASN A 74 -16.41 5.08 -19.81
C ASN A 74 -16.80 3.84 -19.02
N GLU A 75 -15.87 2.91 -18.78
CA GLU A 75 -16.19 1.71 -18.00
C GLU A 75 -16.15 1.99 -16.47
N PRO A 76 -16.86 1.16 -15.69
CA PRO A 76 -16.80 1.19 -14.23
C PRO A 76 -15.42 0.86 -13.65
N LEU A 77 -15.12 1.39 -12.46
CA LEU A 77 -13.85 1.14 -11.76
C LEU A 77 -13.53 -0.35 -11.55
N LYS A 78 -14.55 -1.20 -11.37
CA LYS A 78 -14.35 -2.65 -11.21
C LYS A 78 -13.79 -3.35 -12.44
N GLU A 79 -13.80 -2.71 -13.60
CA GLU A 79 -13.25 -3.27 -14.85
C GLU A 79 -11.76 -3.00 -15.02
N TYR A 80 -11.14 -2.23 -14.13
CA TYR A 80 -9.72 -1.87 -14.21
C TYR A 80 -8.88 -2.55 -13.15
N ILE A 81 -7.78 -3.14 -13.59
CA ILE A 81 -6.62 -3.38 -12.74
C ILE A 81 -5.91 -2.05 -12.53
N ILE A 82 -5.63 -1.70 -11.27
CA ILE A 82 -5.00 -0.43 -10.89
C ILE A 82 -3.59 -0.68 -10.36
N LYS A 83 -2.59 -0.01 -10.96
CA LYS A 83 -1.21 -0.03 -10.46
C LYS A 83 -1.13 0.64 -9.09
N GLY A 84 -0.63 -0.09 -8.10
CA GLY A 84 -0.62 0.35 -6.70
C GLY A 84 0.62 -0.05 -5.93
N ALA A 85 0.87 0.70 -4.86
CA ALA A 85 1.97 0.48 -3.93
C ALA A 85 1.44 0.33 -2.50
N TYR A 86 1.78 -0.79 -1.86
CA TYR A 86 1.44 -1.09 -0.46
C TYR A 86 2.50 -0.52 0.46
N ASN A 87 2.08 0.09 1.59
CA ASN A 87 3.00 0.81 2.48
C ASN A 87 3.91 1.76 1.69
N CYS A 88 3.35 2.60 0.82
CA CYS A 88 4.11 3.27 -0.24
C CYS A 88 5.15 4.30 0.25
N ALA A 89 5.10 4.69 1.53
CA ALA A 89 6.11 5.53 2.16
C ALA A 89 7.34 4.75 2.65
N VAL A 90 7.29 3.41 2.71
CA VAL A 90 8.37 2.57 3.24
C VAL A 90 9.44 2.37 2.18
N SER A 91 10.72 2.57 2.56
CA SER A 91 11.88 2.29 1.72
C SER A 91 12.69 1.05 2.13
N GLY A 92 12.31 0.44 3.25
CA GLY A 92 13.07 -0.59 3.94
C GLY A 92 12.79 -0.45 5.43
N ASN A 93 13.77 0.06 6.18
CA ASN A 93 13.61 0.36 7.60
C ASN A 93 13.05 1.76 7.85
N TYR A 94 13.06 2.66 6.86
CA TYR A 94 12.56 4.02 7.00
C TYR A 94 11.22 4.24 6.29
N VAL A 95 10.48 5.24 6.77
CA VAL A 95 9.41 5.90 6.00
C VAL A 95 9.83 7.28 5.56
N ASN A 96 9.51 7.66 4.32
CA ASN A 96 9.85 8.96 3.79
C ASN A 96 9.02 9.39 2.58
N SER A 97 8.94 10.69 2.36
CA SER A 97 8.24 11.25 1.21
C SER A 97 8.87 10.87 -0.13
N ASP A 98 10.18 10.61 -0.20
CA ASP A 98 10.84 10.27 -1.48
C ASP A 98 10.46 8.87 -1.98
N ALA A 99 10.14 7.93 -1.09
CA ALA A 99 9.56 6.64 -1.45
C ALA A 99 8.17 6.84 -2.11
N ILE A 100 7.35 7.75 -1.58
CA ILE A 100 6.05 8.12 -2.17
C ILE A 100 6.24 8.74 -3.55
N ARG A 101 7.19 9.68 -3.67
CA ARG A 101 7.52 10.31 -4.97
C ARG A 101 7.99 9.27 -5.98
N TYR A 102 8.87 8.38 -5.54
CA TYR A 102 9.40 7.30 -6.37
C TYR A 102 8.29 6.41 -6.94
N VAL A 103 7.36 5.91 -6.11
CA VAL A 103 6.28 5.04 -6.64
C VAL A 103 5.34 5.78 -7.60
N LEU A 104 5.15 7.09 -7.42
CA LEU A 104 4.36 7.92 -8.34
C LEU A 104 5.09 8.22 -9.66
N GLU A 105 6.42 8.40 -9.61
CA GLU A 105 7.29 8.46 -10.78
C GLU A 105 7.30 7.12 -11.53
N ARG A 106 7.17 6.01 -10.80
CA ARG A 106 6.89 4.68 -11.36
C ARG A 106 5.46 4.50 -11.85
N GLY A 107 4.60 5.53 -11.80
CA GLY A 107 3.24 5.54 -12.36
C GLY A 107 2.17 4.86 -11.51
N CYS A 108 2.43 4.54 -10.24
CA CYS A 108 1.38 4.03 -9.34
C CYS A 108 0.26 5.07 -9.18
N ARG A 109 -0.98 4.57 -9.09
CA ARG A 109 -2.20 5.39 -8.92
C ARG A 109 -3.08 4.92 -7.79
N PHE A 110 -2.71 3.84 -7.13
CA PHE A 110 -3.23 3.45 -5.82
C PHE A 110 -2.10 3.49 -4.78
N LEU A 111 -2.24 4.34 -3.76
CA LEU A 111 -1.27 4.51 -2.69
C LEU A 111 -1.88 4.06 -1.37
N ASP A 112 -1.19 3.16 -0.68
CA ASP A 112 -1.63 2.66 0.61
C ASP A 112 -0.69 3.14 1.73
N PHE A 113 -1.30 3.70 2.77
CA PHE A 113 -0.65 4.20 3.97
C PHE A 113 -1.24 3.52 5.19
N GLU A 114 -0.37 3.00 6.06
CA GLU A 114 -0.75 2.69 7.43
C GLU A 114 -0.50 3.91 8.31
N VAL A 115 -1.52 4.31 9.07
CA VAL A 115 -1.52 5.55 9.86
C VAL A 115 -1.72 5.19 11.32
N LEU A 116 -0.74 5.56 12.15
CA LEU A 116 -0.75 5.42 13.60
C LEU A 116 -0.92 6.77 14.28
N TYR A 117 -1.30 6.75 15.56
CA TYR A 117 -1.39 7.95 16.38
C TYR A 117 -0.19 8.04 17.31
N ILE A 118 0.84 8.78 16.90
CA ILE A 118 2.12 8.90 17.62
C ILE A 118 2.26 10.36 18.04
N ASP A 119 2.56 10.59 19.32
CA ASP A 119 2.68 11.93 19.91
C ASP A 119 1.48 12.85 19.63
N SER A 120 0.27 12.26 19.68
CA SER A 120 -1.01 12.92 19.38
C SER A 120 -1.08 13.52 17.97
N LYS A 121 -0.46 12.86 16.99
CA LYS A 121 -0.51 13.24 15.58
C LYS A 121 -0.71 12.00 14.69
N PRO A 122 -1.42 12.14 13.55
CA PRO A 122 -1.49 11.08 12.56
C PRO A 122 -0.15 10.96 11.84
N MET A 123 0.51 9.83 12.06
CA MET A 123 1.84 9.53 11.53
C MET A 123 1.79 8.27 10.66
N VAL A 124 2.38 8.33 9.47
CA VAL A 124 2.59 7.21 8.57
C VAL A 124 3.80 6.40 9.04
N SER A 125 3.58 5.10 9.24
CA SER A 125 4.58 4.06 9.55
C SER A 125 3.87 2.70 9.39
N TYR A 126 4.46 1.60 9.83
CA TYR A 126 3.72 0.34 9.95
C TYR A 126 4.09 -0.41 11.23
N THR A 127 3.16 -1.25 11.69
CA THR A 127 3.27 -2.05 12.90
C THR A 127 2.75 -3.47 12.70
N LEU A 128 3.47 -4.44 13.25
CA LEU A 128 3.01 -5.81 13.45
C LEU A 128 2.51 -6.05 14.88
N ASP A 129 2.74 -5.08 15.77
CA ASP A 129 2.22 -5.10 17.13
C ASP A 129 0.71 -4.88 17.12
N LYS A 130 -0.02 -5.75 17.82
CA LYS A 130 -1.48 -5.70 17.91
C LYS A 130 -1.97 -4.57 18.79
N GLU A 131 -1.11 -4.10 19.70
CA GLU A 131 -1.41 -3.03 20.64
C GLU A 131 -1.10 -1.64 20.07
N TYR A 132 -0.46 -1.58 18.88
CA TYR A 132 -0.06 -0.35 18.18
C TYR A 132 0.92 0.52 18.97
N GLU A 133 1.70 -0.08 19.88
CA GLU A 133 2.64 0.62 20.76
C GLU A 133 4.05 0.67 20.16
N MET A 134 4.36 -0.26 19.27
CA MET A 134 5.65 -0.33 18.58
C MET A 134 5.47 -0.19 17.08
N ILE A 135 6.40 0.49 16.43
CA ILE A 135 6.50 0.55 14.98
C ILE A 135 7.68 -0.29 14.50
N GLU A 136 7.58 -0.77 13.25
CA GLU A 136 8.63 -1.58 12.63
C GLU A 136 9.64 -0.74 11.84
N THR A 137 9.39 0.56 11.68
CA THR A 137 10.30 1.49 11.02
C THR A 137 11.08 2.32 12.03
N ASP A 138 12.30 2.74 11.65
CA ASP A 138 13.20 3.54 12.47
C ASP A 138 12.67 4.96 12.73
N ASN A 139 11.74 5.43 11.90
CA ASN A 139 11.11 6.74 11.99
C ASN A 139 9.62 6.67 11.63
N SER A 140 8.93 7.80 11.74
CA SER A 140 7.58 8.01 11.23
C SER A 140 7.51 9.29 10.40
N LEU A 141 6.51 9.41 9.52
CA LEU A 141 6.30 10.56 8.64
C LEU A 141 4.94 11.20 8.94
N LEU A 142 4.86 12.53 9.06
CA LEU A 142 3.57 13.18 9.29
C LEU A 142 2.61 12.90 8.12
N LEU A 143 1.34 12.63 8.41
CA LEU A 143 0.34 12.37 7.36
C LEU A 143 0.26 13.53 6.35
N ASP A 144 0.33 14.78 6.81
CA ASP A 144 0.34 15.97 5.95
C ASP A 144 1.46 15.93 4.90
N ASP A 145 2.67 15.51 5.32
CA ASP A 145 3.84 15.42 4.44
C ASP A 145 3.68 14.27 3.43
N ALA A 146 3.08 13.16 3.85
CA ALA A 146 2.80 12.03 2.97
C ALA A 146 1.74 12.38 1.91
N LEU A 147 0.63 12.99 2.33
CA LEU A 147 -0.43 13.45 1.43
C LEU A 147 0.07 14.55 0.48
N SER A 148 0.90 15.47 0.98
CA SER A 148 1.49 16.54 0.17
C SER A 148 2.43 15.99 -0.89
N ALA A 149 3.28 15.01 -0.53
CA ALA A 149 4.11 14.30 -1.50
C ALA A 149 3.27 13.59 -2.56
N ALA A 150 2.15 12.99 -2.15
CA ALA A 150 1.27 12.28 -3.06
C ALA A 150 0.66 13.20 -4.14
N ILE A 151 0.08 14.33 -3.76
CA ILE A 151 -0.55 15.25 -4.72
C ILE A 151 0.47 16.05 -5.53
N SER A 152 1.59 16.48 -4.93
CA SER A 152 2.60 17.29 -5.63
C SER A 152 3.37 16.51 -6.70
N THR A 153 3.51 15.20 -6.53
CA THR A 153 4.10 14.33 -7.56
C THR A 153 3.03 13.72 -8.46
N GLY A 154 1.93 13.21 -7.90
CA GLY A 154 0.93 12.45 -8.66
C GLY A 154 0.25 13.23 -9.77
N PHE A 155 0.02 14.53 -9.58
CA PHE A 155 -0.60 15.40 -10.59
C PHE A 155 0.40 16.33 -11.30
N SER A 156 1.71 16.09 -11.18
CA SER A 156 2.75 16.87 -11.85
C SER A 156 3.45 16.08 -12.96
N GLN A 157 4.30 16.77 -13.74
CA GLN A 157 5.03 16.17 -14.85
C GLN A 157 6.06 15.10 -14.42
N ASN A 158 6.35 14.99 -13.13
CA ASN A 158 7.22 13.93 -12.61
C ASN A 158 6.53 12.56 -12.64
N SER A 159 5.20 12.54 -12.65
CA SER A 159 4.46 11.31 -12.82
C SER A 159 4.13 11.09 -14.31
N PRO A 160 4.22 9.86 -14.83
CA PRO A 160 3.99 9.58 -16.25
C PRO A 160 2.52 9.79 -16.68
N ASN A 161 1.59 9.80 -15.73
CA ASN A 161 0.16 9.79 -15.98
C ASN A 161 -0.64 10.81 -15.13
N PRO A 162 -0.26 12.11 -15.14
CA PRO A 162 -0.75 13.11 -14.20
C PRO A 162 -2.23 13.50 -14.34
N ASN A 163 -2.90 13.03 -15.40
CA ASN A 163 -4.33 13.28 -15.57
C ASN A 163 -5.21 12.15 -15.01
N ASP A 164 -4.62 11.01 -14.68
CA ASP A 164 -5.34 9.88 -14.11
C ASP A 164 -5.76 10.16 -12.64
N PRO A 165 -6.81 9.52 -12.12
CA PRO A 165 -7.19 9.63 -10.71
C PRO A 165 -6.13 9.05 -9.77
N LEU A 166 -6.06 9.58 -8.56
CA LEU A 166 -5.23 9.04 -7.48
C LEU A 166 -6.12 8.43 -6.39
N PHE A 167 -5.91 7.17 -6.07
CA PHE A 167 -6.58 6.47 -4.97
C PHE A 167 -5.66 6.45 -3.75
N ILE A 168 -6.11 7.04 -2.63
CA ILE A 168 -5.34 7.08 -1.38
C ILE A 168 -6.05 6.24 -0.34
N HIS A 169 -5.46 5.13 0.06
CA HIS A 169 -5.98 4.21 1.04
C HIS A 169 -5.31 4.37 2.39
N LEU A 170 -6.10 4.67 3.42
CA LEU A 170 -5.64 4.86 4.79
C LEU A 170 -6.07 3.67 5.66
N ARG A 171 -5.09 2.95 6.20
CA ARG A 171 -5.26 1.90 7.21
C ARG A 171 -4.97 2.49 8.58
N VAL A 172 -6.02 2.92 9.27
CA VAL A 172 -5.88 3.61 10.58
C VAL A 172 -5.76 2.58 11.70
N LYS A 173 -4.65 2.64 12.43
CA LYS A 173 -4.34 1.78 13.58
C LYS A 173 -4.11 2.63 14.82
N SER A 174 -5.16 2.77 15.64
CA SER A 174 -5.07 3.54 16.88
C SER A 174 -6.09 3.09 17.92
N LYS A 175 -5.66 3.10 19.18
CA LYS A 175 -6.56 2.99 20.35
C LYS A 175 -7.27 4.32 20.62
N ASP A 176 -6.61 5.44 20.34
CA ASP A 176 -7.18 6.77 20.48
C ASP A 176 -7.99 7.13 19.24
N LYS A 177 -9.29 7.37 19.45
CA LYS A 177 -10.25 7.66 18.38
C LYS A 177 -10.25 9.12 17.93
N SER A 178 -9.56 10.02 18.64
CA SER A 178 -9.36 11.41 18.21
C SER A 178 -8.59 11.51 16.89
N ILE A 179 -7.77 10.50 16.56
CA ILE A 179 -7.05 10.40 15.28
C ILE A 179 -7.95 10.66 14.06
N TYR A 180 -9.23 10.24 14.11
CA TYR A 180 -10.13 10.44 12.97
C TYR A 180 -10.40 11.91 12.68
N LYS A 181 -10.49 12.75 13.72
CA LYS A 181 -10.67 14.20 13.56
C LYS A 181 -9.39 14.86 13.03
N ASP A 182 -8.24 14.40 13.51
CA ASP A 182 -6.94 14.90 13.05
C ASP A 182 -6.62 14.47 11.62
N ILE A 183 -6.99 13.25 11.22
CA ILE A 183 -6.93 12.83 9.81
C ILE A 183 -7.87 13.71 8.98
N GLY A 184 -9.08 13.98 9.46
CA GLY A 184 -10.01 14.91 8.78
C GLY A 184 -9.38 16.28 8.54
N LYS A 185 -8.62 16.79 9.51
CA LYS A 185 -7.88 18.05 9.41
C LYS A 185 -6.75 17.98 8.39
N SER A 186 -5.94 16.92 8.41
CA SER A 186 -4.89 16.67 7.40
C SER A 186 -5.46 16.60 5.99
N VAL A 187 -6.58 15.89 5.83
CA VAL A 187 -7.27 15.73 4.54
C VAL A 187 -7.86 17.05 4.04
N ASP A 188 -8.54 17.82 4.88
CA ASP A 188 -9.05 19.14 4.49
C ASP A 188 -7.92 20.09 4.11
N PHE A 189 -6.83 20.10 4.89
CA PHE A 189 -5.70 20.98 4.65
C PHE A 189 -4.99 20.68 3.33
N VAL A 190 -4.78 19.40 3.01
CA VAL A 190 -3.95 19.00 1.87
C VAL A 190 -4.76 18.62 0.63
N LEU A 191 -5.84 17.85 0.78
CA LEU A 191 -6.50 17.17 -0.33
C LEU A 191 -7.79 17.84 -0.80
N LYS A 192 -8.40 18.74 -0.04
CA LYS A 192 -9.74 19.30 -0.29
C LYS A 192 -10.02 19.71 -1.73
N ASP A 193 -9.08 20.40 -2.37
CA ASP A 193 -9.24 20.89 -3.75
C ASP A 193 -9.12 19.79 -4.81
N TYR A 194 -8.50 18.67 -4.45
CA TYR A 194 -8.30 17.50 -5.31
C TYR A 194 -9.35 16.40 -5.09
N LEU A 195 -10.00 16.36 -3.93
CA LEU A 195 -10.95 15.31 -3.59
C LEU A 195 -12.13 15.22 -4.57
N TYR A 196 -12.49 13.99 -4.89
CA TYR A 196 -13.81 13.68 -5.43
C TYR A 196 -14.85 13.90 -4.33
N LYS A 197 -16.04 14.39 -4.69
CA LYS A 197 -17.02 14.88 -3.70
C LYS A 197 -18.15 13.89 -3.40
N GLU A 198 -18.29 12.84 -4.19
CA GLU A 198 -19.36 11.87 -4.02
C GLU A 198 -18.83 10.52 -3.51
N GLN A 199 -19.74 9.65 -3.12
CA GLN A 199 -19.38 8.28 -2.79
C GLN A 199 -18.97 7.51 -4.05
N VAL A 200 -17.98 6.63 -3.92
CA VAL A 200 -17.41 5.82 -5.00
C VAL A 200 -17.72 4.35 -4.74
N THR A 201 -18.08 3.65 -5.81
CA THR A 201 -18.27 2.19 -5.81
C THR A 201 -17.56 1.58 -7.01
N GLY A 202 -17.55 0.25 -7.11
CA GLY A 202 -17.09 -0.43 -8.32
C GLY A 202 -17.84 -0.03 -9.60
N GLU A 203 -19.06 0.51 -9.47
CA GLU A 203 -19.90 0.95 -10.60
C GLU A 203 -19.61 2.41 -11.04
N THR A 204 -18.86 3.18 -10.25
CA THR A 204 -18.47 4.55 -10.62
C THR A 204 -17.63 4.53 -11.90
N LYS A 205 -17.88 5.42 -12.85
CA LYS A 205 -17.12 5.45 -14.10
C LYS A 205 -15.76 6.09 -13.88
N MET A 206 -14.74 5.57 -14.56
CA MET A 206 -13.39 6.13 -14.52
C MET A 206 -13.36 7.63 -14.86
N ASN A 207 -14.15 8.06 -15.86
CA ASN A 207 -14.23 9.46 -16.29
C ASN A 207 -14.68 10.42 -15.17
N ASP A 208 -15.50 9.96 -14.23
CA ASP A 208 -16.06 10.81 -13.15
C ASP A 208 -14.99 11.21 -12.13
N VAL A 209 -13.96 10.38 -11.98
CA VAL A 209 -12.88 10.57 -10.99
C VAL A 209 -11.58 11.09 -11.59
N MET A 210 -11.48 11.28 -12.91
CA MET A 210 -10.26 11.77 -13.57
C MET A 210 -9.76 13.08 -12.94
N ARG A 211 -8.45 13.17 -12.71
CA ARG A 211 -7.79 14.30 -12.02
C ARG A 211 -8.33 14.60 -10.61
N LYS A 212 -8.90 13.60 -9.96
CA LYS A 212 -9.35 13.68 -8.56
C LYS A 212 -8.61 12.69 -7.68
N VAL A 213 -8.65 12.96 -6.38
CA VAL A 213 -8.29 12.02 -5.34
C VAL A 213 -9.55 11.30 -4.88
N VAL A 214 -9.52 9.97 -4.92
CA VAL A 214 -10.51 9.11 -4.27
C VAL A 214 -9.89 8.67 -2.94
N LEU A 215 -10.45 9.13 -1.82
CA LEU A 215 -10.00 8.77 -0.49
C LEU A 215 -10.70 7.50 -0.01
N LEU A 216 -9.90 6.51 0.39
CA LEU A 216 -10.34 5.23 0.92
C LEU A 216 -9.94 5.09 2.39
N LEU A 217 -10.83 4.56 3.21
CA LEU A 217 -10.55 4.21 4.60
C LEU A 217 -10.78 2.72 4.83
N ASP A 218 -9.81 2.02 5.43
CA ASP A 218 -9.98 0.63 5.86
C ASP A 218 -10.79 0.55 7.14
N THR A 219 -11.90 -0.18 7.08
CA THR A 219 -12.87 -0.31 8.18
C THR A 219 -12.79 -1.65 8.90
N ARG A 220 -11.83 -2.52 8.56
CA ARG A 220 -11.65 -3.82 9.24
C ARG A 220 -11.24 -3.69 10.70
N ILE A 221 -10.57 -2.59 11.06
CA ILE A 221 -10.10 -2.32 12.42
C ILE A 221 -11.18 -1.59 13.21
N ASP A 222 -11.72 -0.51 12.64
CA ASP A 222 -12.72 0.34 13.27
C ASP A 222 -13.93 0.55 12.36
N THR A 223 -14.90 -0.36 12.49
CA THR A 223 -16.15 -0.32 11.71
C THR A 223 -17.01 0.91 12.00
N ASN A 224 -16.90 1.47 13.20
CA ASN A 224 -17.67 2.63 13.68
C ASN A 224 -16.91 3.97 13.56
N TYR A 225 -15.89 4.07 12.70
CA TYR A 225 -15.09 5.30 12.58
C TYR A 225 -15.93 6.56 12.38
N LYS A 226 -17.06 6.47 11.68
CA LYS A 226 -17.99 7.59 11.46
C LYS A 226 -18.52 8.17 12.77
N GLU A 227 -18.75 7.35 13.79
CA GLU A 227 -19.21 7.83 15.10
C GLU A 227 -18.09 8.59 15.82
N PHE A 228 -16.86 8.10 15.70
CA PHE A 228 -15.67 8.72 16.30
C PHE A 228 -15.24 10.02 15.61
N SER A 229 -15.59 10.15 14.33
CA SER A 229 -15.26 11.30 13.49
C SER A 229 -16.17 12.51 13.73
N ARG A 230 -17.37 12.28 14.29
CA ARG A 230 -18.40 13.32 14.46
C ARG A 230 -17.88 14.53 15.22
N CYS A 231 -18.05 15.68 14.59
CA CYS A 231 -17.82 16.97 15.20
C CYS A 231 -19.00 17.40 16.06
N GLU A 232 -18.70 17.97 17.22
CA GLU A 232 -19.71 18.65 18.02
C GLU A 232 -20.02 20.01 17.41
N VAL A 233 -21.28 20.45 17.50
CA VAL A 233 -21.74 21.72 16.89
C VAL A 233 -20.93 22.93 17.38
N SER A 234 -20.41 22.87 18.60
CA SER A 234 -19.59 23.92 19.22
C SER A 234 -18.13 23.90 18.80
N ASP A 235 -17.63 22.83 18.17
CA ASP A 235 -16.22 22.72 17.79
C ASP A 235 -16.01 23.16 16.33
N HIS A 236 -15.79 24.46 16.15
CA HIS A 236 -15.49 25.06 14.85
C HIS A 236 -14.12 24.70 14.28
N THR A 237 -13.30 23.98 15.05
CA THR A 237 -11.96 23.52 14.62
C THR A 237 -11.91 22.01 14.33
N CYS A 238 -13.05 21.33 14.46
CA CYS A 238 -13.17 19.91 14.17
C CYS A 238 -13.40 19.66 12.68
N TYR A 239 -12.82 18.57 12.19
CA TYR A 239 -12.95 18.09 10.83
C TYR A 239 -13.39 16.63 10.87
N ASP A 240 -14.59 16.34 10.38
CA ASP A 240 -15.12 14.97 10.34
C ASP A 240 -14.55 14.25 9.11
N VAL A 241 -13.63 13.29 9.32
CA VAL A 241 -13.02 12.55 8.20
C VAL A 241 -14.07 11.84 7.33
N SER A 242 -15.24 11.48 7.87
CA SER A 242 -16.28 10.80 7.11
C SER A 242 -16.93 11.66 6.02
N ASP A 243 -16.79 12.98 6.10
CA ASP A 243 -17.22 13.92 5.04
C ASP A 243 -16.30 13.87 3.81
N TYR A 244 -15.07 13.36 3.97
CA TYR A 244 -14.06 13.30 2.91
C TYR A 244 -13.86 11.89 2.33
N VAL A 245 -14.26 10.83 3.05
CA VAL A 245 -14.08 9.44 2.61
C VAL A 245 -15.05 9.12 1.48
N ASN A 246 -14.50 8.76 0.32
CA ASN A 246 -15.28 8.39 -0.87
C ASN A 246 -15.73 6.93 -0.85
N ILE A 247 -14.92 6.03 -0.29
CA ILE A 247 -15.18 4.58 -0.27
C ILE A 247 -14.52 3.93 0.96
N THR A 248 -15.13 2.88 1.48
CA THR A 248 -14.58 2.11 2.60
C THR A 248 -14.17 0.72 2.15
N SER A 249 -12.91 0.34 2.39
CA SER A 249 -12.46 -1.04 2.20
C SER A 249 -12.84 -1.90 3.43
N GLY A 250 -12.89 -3.22 3.26
CA GLY A 250 -13.39 -4.13 4.30
C GLY A 250 -14.91 -4.30 4.30
N THR A 251 -15.57 -3.84 3.23
CA THR A 251 -17.04 -3.87 3.08
C THR A 251 -17.44 -4.57 1.79
N SER A 252 -18.74 -4.68 1.52
CA SER A 252 -19.23 -5.16 0.21
C SER A 252 -18.95 -4.17 -0.93
N THR A 253 -18.71 -2.89 -0.64
CA THR A 253 -18.40 -1.85 -1.65
C THR A 253 -16.99 -2.02 -2.22
N LEU A 254 -16.03 -2.33 -1.36
CA LEU A 254 -14.67 -2.74 -1.71
C LEU A 254 -14.22 -3.84 -0.76
N SER A 255 -14.22 -5.07 -1.25
CA SER A 255 -13.76 -6.22 -0.48
C SER A 255 -12.24 -6.21 -0.44
N ILE A 256 -11.66 -6.41 0.74
CA ILE A 256 -10.21 -6.52 0.93
C ILE A 256 -9.88 -7.84 1.63
N LYS A 257 -8.87 -8.55 1.13
CA LYS A 257 -8.35 -9.79 1.70
C LYS A 257 -6.83 -9.84 1.59
N GLN A 258 -6.18 -10.67 2.39
CA GLN A 258 -4.75 -10.94 2.23
C GLN A 258 -4.50 -11.82 0.99
N TYR A 259 -3.28 -11.82 0.45
CA TYR A 259 -2.92 -12.66 -0.69
C TYR A 259 -3.21 -14.13 -0.41
N SER A 260 -2.74 -14.66 0.71
CA SER A 260 -2.99 -16.06 1.08
C SER A 260 -4.47 -16.41 1.19
N GLU A 261 -5.31 -15.47 1.65
CA GLU A 261 -6.75 -15.68 1.74
C GLU A 261 -7.42 -15.78 0.36
N VAL A 262 -6.99 -14.94 -0.59
CA VAL A 262 -7.52 -14.95 -1.97
C VAL A 262 -7.14 -16.25 -2.68
N LEU A 263 -5.88 -16.68 -2.56
CA LEU A 263 -5.38 -17.92 -3.19
C LEU A 263 -6.06 -19.20 -2.67
N ASN A 264 -6.70 -19.12 -1.50
CA ASN A 264 -7.49 -20.23 -0.94
C ASN A 264 -8.97 -20.19 -1.37
N GLU A 265 -9.40 -19.18 -2.11
CA GLU A 265 -10.76 -19.12 -2.64
C GLU A 265 -10.93 -19.97 -3.89
N GLN A 266 -12.19 -20.22 -4.26
CA GLN A 266 -12.49 -20.78 -5.55
C GLN A 266 -12.15 -19.76 -6.66
N SER A 267 -11.46 -20.22 -7.70
CA SER A 267 -11.23 -19.42 -8.89
C SER A 267 -12.52 -19.10 -9.63
N ILE A 268 -12.49 -18.01 -10.39
CA ILE A 268 -13.54 -17.63 -11.33
C ILE A 268 -13.07 -17.93 -12.75
N ASP A 269 -14.01 -18.21 -13.64
CA ASP A 269 -13.75 -18.24 -15.08
C ASP A 269 -13.90 -16.81 -15.61
N LEU A 270 -12.85 -16.00 -15.47
CA LEU A 270 -12.84 -14.60 -15.91
C LEU A 270 -12.96 -14.55 -17.44
N SER A 271 -14.00 -13.91 -17.94
CA SER A 271 -14.27 -13.81 -19.37
C SER A 271 -14.68 -12.40 -19.77
N GLN A 272 -14.40 -12.05 -21.03
CA GLN A 272 -14.85 -10.80 -21.63
C GLN A 272 -16.39 -10.80 -21.74
N GLY A 273 -17.02 -9.66 -21.46
CA GLY A 273 -18.47 -9.51 -21.55
C GLY A 273 -18.98 -9.47 -23.00
N ASP A 274 -20.18 -9.99 -23.23
CA ASP A 274 -20.75 -10.15 -24.58
C ASP A 274 -21.14 -8.82 -25.27
N ASN A 275 -21.38 -7.75 -24.51
CA ASN A 275 -21.96 -6.49 -25.02
C ASN A 275 -21.11 -5.25 -24.71
N CYS A 276 -19.80 -5.41 -24.56
CA CYS A 276 -18.86 -4.34 -24.24
C CYS A 276 -17.46 -4.66 -24.79
N ASP A 277 -16.73 -3.64 -25.19
CA ASP A 277 -15.37 -3.84 -25.72
C ASP A 277 -14.36 -4.13 -24.59
N TYR A 278 -14.62 -3.63 -23.37
CA TYR A 278 -13.63 -3.60 -22.29
C TYR A 278 -14.12 -4.11 -20.93
N CYS A 279 -15.34 -4.64 -20.84
CA CYS A 279 -15.88 -5.18 -19.60
C CYS A 279 -15.76 -6.71 -19.53
N THR A 280 -15.96 -7.24 -18.33
CA THR A 280 -15.84 -8.66 -18.00
C THR A 280 -17.04 -9.15 -17.20
N ASN A 281 -17.03 -10.42 -16.81
CA ASN A 281 -18.06 -10.99 -15.92
C ASN A 281 -17.87 -10.67 -14.42
N VAL A 282 -16.94 -9.75 -14.07
CA VAL A 282 -16.75 -9.34 -12.67
C VAL A 282 -17.95 -8.54 -12.14
N ASN A 283 -18.37 -8.87 -10.93
CA ASN A 283 -19.50 -8.21 -10.26
C ASN A 283 -19.12 -7.59 -8.91
N LYS A 284 -17.88 -7.76 -8.47
CA LYS A 284 -17.36 -7.26 -7.20
C LYS A 284 -16.13 -6.42 -7.46
N TYR A 285 -16.00 -5.34 -6.68
CA TYR A 285 -14.77 -4.57 -6.60
C TYR A 285 -13.93 -5.07 -5.45
N ARG A 286 -12.69 -5.50 -5.75
CA ARG A 286 -11.88 -6.30 -4.86
C ARG A 286 -10.44 -5.82 -4.83
N MET A 287 -9.85 -5.96 -3.65
CA MET A 287 -8.47 -5.68 -3.36
C MET A 287 -7.85 -6.89 -2.65
N ALA A 288 -6.61 -7.21 -3.01
CA ALA A 288 -5.78 -8.15 -2.29
C ALA A 288 -4.54 -7.40 -1.76
N VAL A 289 -4.15 -7.63 -0.51
CA VAL A 289 -2.99 -6.97 0.13
C VAL A 289 -2.00 -7.99 0.69
N PRO A 290 -0.74 -7.62 0.95
CA PRO A 290 0.21 -8.49 1.61
C PRO A 290 -0.30 -9.07 2.93
N ASP A 291 0.12 -10.30 3.23
CA ASP A 291 -0.07 -10.91 4.53
C ASP A 291 0.66 -10.10 5.62
N THR A 292 0.14 -10.12 6.85
CA THR A 292 0.73 -9.37 7.98
C THR A 292 1.95 -10.10 8.57
N VAL A 293 2.94 -10.39 7.73
CA VAL A 293 4.21 -11.02 8.10
C VAL A 293 5.35 -10.22 7.46
N GLN A 294 6.43 -9.99 8.22
CA GLN A 294 7.56 -9.21 7.72
C GLN A 294 8.28 -9.96 6.58
N GLY A 295 8.63 -9.24 5.52
CA GLY A 295 9.49 -9.75 4.44
C GLY A 295 8.83 -10.80 3.55
N THR A 296 7.50 -10.83 3.48
CA THR A 296 6.79 -11.63 2.47
C THR A 296 7.07 -11.09 1.08
N SER A 297 7.51 -11.94 0.16
CA SER A 297 7.66 -11.56 -1.25
C SER A 297 6.33 -11.07 -1.84
N ASN A 298 6.42 -10.26 -2.89
CA ASN A 298 5.25 -9.93 -3.70
C ASN A 298 4.65 -11.22 -4.32
N PRO A 299 3.35 -11.23 -4.63
CA PRO A 299 2.66 -12.42 -5.12
C PRO A 299 2.85 -12.62 -6.62
N GLU A 300 2.56 -13.82 -7.09
CA GLU A 300 2.31 -14.06 -8.52
C GLU A 300 1.02 -13.32 -8.95
N LEU A 301 1.06 -12.68 -10.10
CA LEU A 301 0.03 -11.72 -10.52
C LEU A 301 -1.11 -12.36 -11.32
N LYS A 302 -0.82 -13.36 -12.15
CA LYS A 302 -1.82 -14.02 -13.00
C LYS A 302 -2.94 -14.60 -12.14
N GLU A 303 -2.60 -15.32 -11.07
CA GLU A 303 -3.60 -15.97 -10.23
C GLU A 303 -4.53 -14.93 -9.59
N LEU A 304 -3.97 -13.82 -9.08
CA LEU A 304 -4.77 -12.74 -8.50
C LEU A 304 -5.63 -11.99 -9.53
N PHE A 305 -5.05 -11.59 -10.67
CA PHE A 305 -5.77 -10.79 -11.67
C PHE A 305 -6.78 -11.61 -12.48
N ILE A 306 -6.41 -12.81 -12.89
CA ILE A 306 -7.19 -13.61 -13.84
C ILE A 306 -8.02 -14.66 -13.11
N ASP A 307 -7.36 -15.48 -12.30
CA ASP A 307 -8.03 -16.65 -11.71
C ASP A 307 -8.97 -16.21 -10.56
N HIS A 308 -8.76 -15.01 -9.98
CA HIS A 308 -9.63 -14.44 -8.93
C HIS A 308 -10.28 -13.09 -9.27
N GLY A 309 -9.98 -12.48 -10.42
CA GLY A 309 -10.58 -11.22 -10.87
C GLY A 309 -10.35 -10.05 -9.92
N ILE A 310 -9.17 -9.94 -9.32
CA ILE A 310 -8.84 -8.87 -8.38
C ILE A 310 -8.39 -7.61 -9.13
N GLN A 311 -8.98 -6.47 -8.82
CA GLN A 311 -8.68 -5.18 -9.46
C GLN A 311 -7.48 -4.48 -8.83
N ILE A 312 -7.34 -4.55 -7.51
CA ILE A 312 -6.33 -3.78 -6.77
C ILE A 312 -5.40 -4.75 -6.06
N VAL A 313 -4.16 -4.85 -6.55
CA VAL A 313 -3.09 -5.66 -5.95
C VAL A 313 -1.87 -4.74 -5.78
N PRO A 314 -1.80 -3.94 -4.70
CA PRO A 314 -0.69 -3.03 -4.50
C PRO A 314 0.53 -3.78 -3.98
N LEU A 315 1.68 -3.61 -4.64
CA LEU A 315 2.91 -4.34 -4.29
C LEU A 315 3.79 -3.56 -3.31
N GLN A 316 4.67 -4.27 -2.61
CA GLN A 316 5.68 -3.68 -1.74
C GLN A 316 6.88 -3.22 -2.58
N PHE A 317 6.91 -1.95 -2.97
CA PHE A 317 7.96 -1.40 -3.85
C PHE A 317 9.37 -1.36 -3.23
N TYR A 318 9.46 -1.46 -1.90
CA TYR A 318 10.73 -1.63 -1.20
C TYR A 318 11.27 -3.06 -1.27
N GLN A 319 10.48 -4.01 -1.78
CA GLN A 319 10.92 -5.37 -2.10
C GLN A 319 11.12 -5.50 -3.61
N THR A 320 12.36 -5.31 -4.05
CA THR A 320 12.75 -5.45 -5.46
C THR A 320 12.94 -6.93 -5.82
N ASP A 321 11.83 -7.63 -5.99
CA ASP A 321 11.80 -9.03 -6.42
C ASP A 321 11.32 -9.18 -7.87
N LYS A 322 11.41 -10.40 -8.40
CA LYS A 322 10.98 -10.73 -9.77
C LYS A 322 9.49 -10.43 -10.02
N TYR A 323 8.66 -10.40 -8.98
CA TYR A 323 7.23 -10.16 -9.11
C TYR A 323 6.95 -8.67 -9.25
N LEU A 324 7.71 -7.81 -8.57
CA LEU A 324 7.70 -6.37 -8.84
C LEU A 324 8.19 -6.06 -10.27
N GLU A 325 9.20 -6.77 -10.77
CA GLU A 325 9.64 -6.64 -12.18
C GLU A 325 8.51 -7.01 -13.16
N GLN A 326 7.83 -8.15 -12.95
CA GLN A 326 6.66 -8.56 -13.74
C GLN A 326 5.50 -7.57 -13.65
N TYR A 327 5.30 -6.98 -12.47
CA TYR A 327 4.29 -5.95 -12.26
C TYR A 327 4.59 -4.69 -13.09
N GLU A 328 5.84 -4.22 -13.03
CA GLU A 328 6.31 -3.09 -13.83
C GLU A 328 6.18 -3.38 -15.33
N GLU A 329 6.56 -4.58 -15.79
CA GLU A 329 6.43 -5.03 -17.18
C GLU A 329 4.96 -5.02 -17.63
N PHE A 330 4.06 -5.62 -16.84
CA PHE A 330 2.63 -5.69 -17.15
C PHE A 330 2.03 -4.32 -17.46
N PHE A 331 2.25 -3.31 -16.61
CA PHE A 331 1.71 -1.97 -16.86
C PHE A 331 2.46 -1.22 -17.95
N ASN A 332 3.76 -1.46 -18.14
CA ASN A 332 4.54 -0.87 -19.22
C ASN A 332 4.11 -1.36 -20.61
N GLU A 333 3.78 -2.65 -20.75
CA GLU A 333 3.27 -3.23 -22.00
C GLU A 333 1.90 -2.64 -22.37
N HIS A 334 1.05 -2.39 -21.38
CA HIS A 334 -0.25 -1.73 -21.58
C HIS A 334 -0.17 -0.19 -21.67
N LYS A 335 0.99 0.39 -21.35
CA LYS A 335 1.26 1.84 -21.35
C LYS A 335 0.28 2.66 -20.51
N SER A 336 -0.29 2.08 -19.47
CA SER A 336 -1.21 2.76 -18.56
C SER A 336 -1.12 2.15 -17.16
N ALA A 337 -1.44 2.93 -16.13
CA ALA A 337 -1.62 2.43 -14.77
C ALA A 337 -3.00 1.80 -14.53
N PHE A 338 -3.92 1.94 -15.49
CA PHE A 338 -5.27 1.40 -15.45
C PHE A 338 -5.43 0.47 -16.65
N VAL A 339 -5.46 -0.83 -16.39
CA VAL A 339 -5.54 -1.86 -17.43
C VAL A 339 -6.91 -2.52 -17.36
N PRO A 340 -7.73 -2.46 -18.42
CA PRO A 340 -8.97 -3.22 -18.47
C PRO A 340 -8.71 -4.71 -18.20
N LEU A 341 -9.53 -5.34 -17.35
CA LEU A 341 -9.42 -6.77 -17.04
C LEU A 341 -9.48 -7.61 -18.32
N SER A 342 -10.28 -7.22 -19.31
CA SER A 342 -10.35 -7.89 -20.62
C SER A 342 -9.01 -7.92 -21.36
N HIS A 343 -8.20 -6.86 -21.24
CA HIS A 343 -6.85 -6.82 -21.83
C HIS A 343 -5.88 -7.71 -21.05
N ALA A 344 -6.00 -7.76 -19.71
CA ALA A 344 -5.20 -8.64 -18.89
C ALA A 344 -5.42 -10.12 -19.23
N ILE A 345 -6.65 -10.55 -19.52
CA ILE A 345 -6.96 -11.90 -20.01
C ILE A 345 -6.12 -12.22 -21.26
N SER A 346 -6.12 -11.31 -22.23
CA SER A 346 -5.34 -11.46 -23.47
C SER A 346 -3.83 -11.51 -23.23
N TYR A 347 -3.32 -10.73 -22.28
CA TYR A 347 -1.92 -10.73 -21.90
C TYR A 347 -1.50 -12.09 -21.33
N TYR A 348 -2.19 -12.57 -20.29
CA TYR A 348 -1.81 -13.81 -19.60
C TYR A 348 -2.16 -15.09 -20.38
N THR A 349 -3.06 -15.03 -21.35
CA THR A 349 -3.38 -16.17 -22.22
C THR A 349 -2.32 -16.34 -23.33
N LYS A 350 -1.73 -15.24 -23.83
CA LYS A 350 -0.68 -15.29 -24.87
C LYS A 350 0.65 -15.79 -24.33
N THR A 351 0.98 -15.49 -23.07
CA THR A 351 2.28 -15.83 -22.45
C THR A 351 2.41 -17.30 -22.05
N VAL A 352 1.35 -18.12 -22.21
CA VAL A 352 1.32 -19.57 -21.91
C VAL A 352 1.51 -20.43 -23.17
N MET A 353 1.58 -19.83 -24.37
CA MET A 353 2.02 -20.47 -25.63
C MET A 353 3.45 -20.07 -25.97
#